data_AF-A0A923ZQX2-F1
#
_entry.id   AF-A0A923ZQX2-F1
#
_cell.length_a   1.000
_cell.length_b   1.000
_cell.length_c   1.000
_cell.angle_alpha   90.00
_cell.angle_beta   90.00
_cell.angle_gamma   90.00
#
_symmetry.space_group_name_H-M   'P 1'
#
loop_
_entity.id
_entity.type
_entity.pdbx_description
1 polymer ?
#
loop_
_entity_poly.entity_id
_entity_poly.type
_entity_poly.pdbx_seq_one_letter_code
_entity_poly.pdbx_strand_id
1 'polypeptide(L)'
;MIQRIQSVWLLIASIITFLTLKLSFYSGTYLPDNLYHQLNGTQNLPLMIATIGLGVLTLITIFLYKNRPTQLWLCIVAILLDVVLLFLYYRETSSFTRGDYAFTAVLHFIIITAVLLAARGINKDEKLIKDSNRLR
;
A
#
# COMPACT_ATOMS: atom_id res chain seq x y z
N MET A 1 6.69 13.10 19.80
CA MET A 1 6.65 11.72 20.33
C MET A 1 6.21 10.78 19.21
N ILE A 2 7.18 10.15 18.55
CA ILE A 2 7.03 9.27 17.37
C ILE A 2 6.56 7.84 17.74
N GLN A 3 6.55 7.49 19.03
CA GLN A 3 6.11 6.19 19.54
C GLN A 3 4.59 6.12 19.67
N ARG A 4 3.90 5.98 18.53
CA ARG A 4 2.52 5.49 18.50
C ARG A 4 2.45 4.33 17.53
N ILE A 5 1.70 3.29 17.88
CA ILE A 5 1.61 2.06 17.09
C ILE A 5 1.19 2.29 15.62
N GLN A 6 0.55 3.43 15.33
CA GLN A 6 0.22 3.88 13.98
C GLN A 6 1.43 4.07 13.05
N SER A 7 2.56 4.61 13.54
CA SER A 7 3.76 4.81 12.71
C SER A 7 4.43 3.48 12.39
N VAL A 8 4.33 2.49 13.29
CA VAL A 8 4.79 1.12 13.05
C VAL A 8 3.98 0.45 11.95
N TRP A 9 2.64 0.57 11.99
CA TRP A 9 1.78 0.03 10.93
C TRP A 9 2.05 0.67 9.56
N LEU A 10 2.24 1.99 9.51
CA LEU A 10 2.60 2.69 8.27
C LEU A 10 4.00 2.30 7.76
N LEU A 11 4.95 2.08 8.67
CA LEU A 11 6.29 1.62 8.31
C LEU A 11 6.25 0.20 7.72
N ILE A 12 5.50 -0.70 8.34
CA ILE A 12 5.28 -2.06 7.83
C ILE A 12 4.64 -2.00 6.44
N ALA A 13 3.59 -1.19 6.26
CA ALA A 13 2.95 -1.01 4.96
C ALA A 13 3.93 -0.51 3.90
N SER A 14 4.76 0.49 4.24
CA SER A 14 5.77 1.05 3.34
C SER A 14 6.82 0.00 2.94
N ILE A 15 7.37 -0.73 3.91
CA ILE A 15 8.35 -1.80 3.67
C ILE A 15 7.74 -2.86 2.74
N ILE A 16 6.55 -3.37 3.05
CA ILE A 16 5.89 -4.39 2.24
C ILE A 16 5.64 -3.88 0.81
N THR A 17 5.22 -2.63 0.66
CA THR A 17 5.02 -2.01 -0.66
C THR A 17 6.33 -1.99 -1.46
N PHE A 18 7.47 -1.64 -0.84
CA PHE A 18 8.75 -1.70 -1.53
C PHE A 18 9.20 -3.13 -1.86
N LEU A 19 8.86 -4.12 -1.03
CA LEU A 19 9.10 -5.52 -1.35
C LEU A 19 8.30 -5.97 -2.59
N THR A 20 7.07 -5.47 -2.78
CA THR A 20 6.25 -5.82 -3.98
C THR A 20 6.83 -5.34 -5.31
N LEU A 21 7.83 -4.44 -5.30
CA LEU A 21 8.57 -4.09 -6.53
C LEU A 21 9.34 -5.28 -7.09
N LYS A 22 9.92 -6.11 -6.22
CA LYS A 22 10.72 -7.29 -6.62
C LYS A 22 9.92 -8.58 -6.59
N LEU A 23 8.93 -8.67 -5.71
CA LEU A 23 8.11 -9.87 -5.56
C LEU A 23 7.08 -9.98 -6.67
N SER A 24 6.87 -11.19 -7.16
CA SER A 24 5.90 -11.46 -8.22
C SER A 24 4.49 -11.38 -7.65
N PHE A 25 3.57 -10.72 -8.33
CA PHE A 25 2.13 -10.75 -8.06
C PHE A 25 1.47 -11.92 -8.79
N TYR A 26 1.87 -12.14 -10.04
CA TYR A 26 1.40 -13.23 -10.90
C TYR A 26 2.60 -13.79 -11.65
N SER A 27 2.57 -15.07 -12.03
CA SER A 27 3.63 -15.65 -12.85
C SER A 27 3.05 -16.66 -13.82
N GLY A 28 3.53 -16.61 -15.06
CA GLY A 28 2.94 -17.40 -16.12
C GLY A 28 3.59 -17.20 -17.47
N THR A 29 3.04 -17.86 -18.48
CA THR A 29 3.45 -17.72 -19.87
C THR A 29 2.87 -16.44 -20.47
N TYR A 30 3.75 -15.55 -20.90
CA TYR A 30 3.40 -14.26 -21.45
C TYR A 30 2.99 -14.41 -22.93
N LEU A 31 1.86 -13.80 -23.33
CA LEU A 31 1.30 -13.97 -24.69
C LEU A 31 2.29 -13.58 -25.83
N PRO A 32 2.98 -12.42 -25.73
CA PRO A 32 3.78 -11.90 -26.84
C PRO A 32 5.00 -12.73 -27.22
N ASP A 33 5.62 -13.43 -26.27
CA ASP A 33 6.86 -14.18 -26.50
C ASP A 33 6.78 -15.67 -26.10
N ASN A 34 5.66 -16.10 -25.51
CA ASN A 34 5.45 -17.45 -24.97
C ASN A 34 6.51 -17.87 -23.92
N LEU A 35 7.21 -16.91 -23.31
CA LEU A 35 8.18 -17.16 -22.27
C LEU A 35 7.56 -16.99 -20.88
N TYR A 36 8.14 -17.67 -19.89
CA TYR A 36 7.73 -17.54 -18.51
C TYR A 36 8.16 -16.19 -17.94
N HIS A 37 7.20 -15.35 -17.60
CA HIS A 37 7.40 -14.04 -17.01
C HIS A 37 6.79 -13.95 -15.63
N GLN A 38 7.46 -13.18 -14.76
CA GLN A 38 6.94 -12.79 -13.47
C GLN A 38 6.38 -11.38 -13.58
N LEU A 39 5.09 -11.24 -13.29
CA LEU A 39 4.43 -9.96 -13.16
C LEU A 39 4.79 -9.38 -11.79
N ASN A 40 5.58 -8.31 -11.74
CA ASN A 40 5.95 -7.61 -10.51
C ASN A 40 5.69 -6.12 -10.66
N GLY A 41 5.90 -5.35 -9.59
CA GLY A 41 5.71 -3.90 -9.59
C GLY A 41 6.61 -3.12 -10.57
N THR A 42 7.57 -3.77 -11.22
CA THR A 42 8.47 -3.15 -12.20
C THR A 42 8.14 -3.44 -13.66
N GLN A 43 7.10 -4.24 -13.94
CA GLN A 43 6.77 -4.65 -15.32
C GLN A 43 6.50 -3.46 -16.24
N ASN A 44 5.64 -2.55 -15.81
CA ASN A 44 5.25 -1.38 -16.61
C ASN A 44 5.46 -0.09 -15.82
N LEU A 45 5.79 0.99 -16.54
CA LEU A 45 5.97 2.32 -15.95
C LEU A 45 4.82 2.75 -15.03
N PRO A 46 3.52 2.58 -15.40
CA PRO A 46 2.42 2.96 -14.52
C PRO A 46 2.38 2.17 -13.21
N LEU A 47 2.66 0.85 -13.26
CA LEU A 47 2.73 0.02 -12.05
C LEU A 47 3.90 0.42 -11.16
N MET A 48 5.05 0.70 -11.76
CA MET A 48 6.24 1.09 -11.02
C MET A 48 6.04 2.44 -10.32
N ILE A 49 5.49 3.43 -11.04
CA ILE A 49 5.18 4.75 -10.48
C ILE A 49 4.13 4.64 -9.38
N ALA A 50 3.07 3.85 -9.58
CA ALA A 50 2.03 3.67 -8.57
C ALA A 50 2.56 2.96 -7.31
N THR A 51 3.36 1.91 -7.47
CA THR A 51 3.95 1.14 -6.36
C THR A 51 4.94 2.00 -5.56
N ILE A 52 5.84 2.70 -6.24
CA ILE A 52 6.77 3.65 -5.59
C ILE A 52 5.97 4.78 -4.92
N GLY A 53 4.97 5.31 -5.61
CA GLY A 53 4.09 6.36 -5.09
C GLY A 53 3.41 5.94 -3.79
N LEU A 54 2.88 4.73 -3.71
CA LEU A 54 2.27 4.18 -2.50
C LEU A 54 3.28 4.00 -1.36
N GLY A 55 4.46 3.45 -1.66
CA GLY A 55 5.54 3.27 -0.69
C GLY A 55 6.03 4.61 -0.11
N VAL A 56 6.18 5.61 -0.96
CA VAL A 56 6.57 6.98 -0.56
C VAL A 56 5.44 7.67 0.20
N LEU A 57 4.19 7.54 -0.25
CA LEU A 57 3.02 8.13 0.40
C LEU A 57 2.88 7.64 1.84
N THR A 58 2.96 6.32 2.05
CA THR A 58 2.90 5.72 3.39
C THR A 58 4.06 6.17 4.27
N LEU A 59 5.25 6.36 3.70
CA LEU A 59 6.44 6.85 4.40
C LEU A 59 6.31 8.34 4.79
N ILE A 60 5.86 9.21 3.87
CA ILE A 60 5.57 10.62 4.16
C ILE A 60 4.51 10.74 5.26
N THR A 61 3.50 9.87 5.23
CA THR A 61 2.42 9.84 6.23
C THR A 61 2.94 9.59 7.65
N ILE A 62 4.09 8.93 7.83
CA ILE A 62 4.74 8.75 9.14
C ILE A 62 5.25 10.09 9.68
N PHE A 63 5.88 10.91 8.83
CA PHE A 63 6.45 12.20 9.22
C PHE A 63 5.40 13.29 9.45
N LEU A 64 4.19 13.11 8.91
CA LEU A 64 3.06 14.01 9.10
C LEU A 64 2.33 13.85 10.46
N TYR A 65 3.01 13.30 11.47
CA TYR A 65 2.46 13.06 12.82
C TYR A 65 1.92 14.31 13.54
N LYS A 66 2.30 15.50 13.09
CA LYS A 66 1.80 16.78 13.62
C LYS A 66 0.36 17.06 13.16
N ASN A 67 0.01 16.66 11.93
CA ASN A 67 -1.28 16.95 11.30
C ASN A 67 -2.10 15.66 11.14
N ARG A 68 -2.71 15.22 12.23
CA ARG A 68 -3.56 14.01 12.29
C ARG A 68 -4.70 13.97 11.27
N PRO A 69 -5.47 15.04 11.02
CA PRO A 69 -6.52 14.99 9.99
C PRO A 69 -5.94 14.74 8.59
N THR A 70 -4.80 15.35 8.27
CA THR A 70 -4.09 15.09 7.01
C THR A 70 -3.57 13.65 6.98
N GLN A 71 -3.04 13.15 8.10
CA GLN A 71 -2.56 11.76 8.20
C GLN A 71 -3.66 10.74 7.91
N LEU A 72 -4.87 10.96 8.44
CA LEU A 72 -6.06 10.15 8.14
C LEU A 72 -6.44 10.20 6.66
N TRP A 73 -6.44 11.39 6.08
CA TRP A 73 -6.76 11.58 4.67
C TRP A 73 -5.74 10.85 3.77
N LEU A 74 -4.45 10.93 4.11
CA LEU A 74 -3.40 10.21 3.40
C LEU A 74 -3.52 8.69 3.54
N CYS A 75 -3.95 8.16 4.69
CA CYS A 75 -4.27 6.74 4.81
C CYS A 75 -5.39 6.30 3.86
N ILE A 76 -6.43 7.12 3.69
CA ILE A 76 -7.53 6.84 2.74
C ILE A 76 -6.99 6.85 1.31
N VAL A 77 -6.18 7.85 0.96
CA VAL A 77 -5.53 7.93 -0.36
C VAL A 77 -4.63 6.72 -0.60
N ALA A 78 -3.88 6.26 0.41
CA ALA A 78 -3.04 5.08 0.29
C ALA A 78 -3.85 3.80 0.03
N ILE A 79 -4.99 3.62 0.71
CA ILE A 79 -5.90 2.48 0.45
C ILE A 79 -6.46 2.56 -0.97
N LEU A 80 -6.94 3.72 -1.41
CA LEU A 80 -7.46 3.90 -2.76
C LEU A 80 -6.37 3.62 -3.81
N LEU A 81 -5.14 4.07 -3.58
CA LEU A 81 -4.02 3.85 -4.47
C LEU A 81 -3.63 2.37 -4.55
N ASP A 82 -3.67 1.64 -3.43
CA ASP A 82 -3.43 0.18 -3.44
C ASP A 82 -4.55 -0.59 -4.18
N VAL A 83 -5.81 -0.16 -4.04
CA VAL A 83 -6.93 -0.73 -4.83
C VAL A 83 -6.74 -0.47 -6.33
N VAL A 84 -6.27 0.71 -6.72
CA VAL A 84 -5.93 1.02 -8.11
C VAL A 84 -4.77 0.15 -8.60
N LEU A 85 -3.76 -0.10 -7.76
CA LEU A 85 -2.67 -1.03 -8.06
C LEU A 85 -3.17 -2.45 -8.32
N LEU A 86 -4.04 -2.98 -7.46
CA LEU A 86 -4.66 -4.29 -7.66
C LEU A 86 -5.43 -4.37 -8.99
N PHE A 87 -6.16 -3.31 -9.34
CA PHE A 87 -6.84 -3.22 -10.64
C PHE A 87 -5.84 -3.24 -11.82
N LEU A 88 -4.73 -2.51 -11.71
CA LEU A 88 -3.67 -2.52 -12.73
C LEU A 88 -3.04 -3.92 -12.86
N TYR A 89 -2.72 -4.59 -11.77
CA TYR A 89 -2.19 -5.96 -11.79
C TYR A 89 -3.17 -6.95 -12.43
N TYR A 90 -4.45 -6.84 -12.10
CA TYR A 90 -5.50 -7.68 -12.71
C TYR A 90 -5.60 -7.45 -14.22
N ARG A 91 -5.52 -6.19 -14.66
CA ARG A 91 -5.51 -5.85 -16.08
C ARG A 91 -4.31 -6.47 -16.81
N GLU A 92 -3.12 -6.39 -16.22
CA GLU A 92 -1.92 -6.99 -16.82
C GLU A 92 -1.96 -8.52 -16.86
N THR A 93 -2.71 -9.15 -15.94
CA THR A 93 -2.90 -10.61 -15.95
C THR A 93 -3.58 -11.09 -17.23
N SER A 94 -4.37 -10.24 -17.90
CA SER A 94 -4.98 -10.57 -19.20
C SER A 94 -3.96 -10.72 -20.34
N SER A 95 -2.72 -10.27 -20.14
CA SER A 95 -1.61 -10.44 -21.09
C SER A 95 -0.90 -11.80 -20.96
N PHE A 96 -1.39 -12.70 -20.10
CA PHE A 96 -0.84 -14.04 -19.87
C PHE A 96 -1.80 -15.12 -20.39
N THR A 97 -1.27 -16.15 -21.05
CA THR A 97 -2.06 -17.28 -21.56
C THR A 97 -2.41 -18.27 -20.46
N ARG A 98 -1.45 -18.54 -19.57
CA ARG A 98 -1.57 -19.42 -18.41
C ARG A 98 -0.65 -18.92 -17.32
N GLY A 99 -1.08 -19.07 -16.08
CA GLY A 99 -0.29 -18.71 -14.91
C GLY A 99 -1.13 -18.76 -13.65
N ASP A 100 -0.46 -18.53 -12.53
CA ASP A 100 -1.07 -18.57 -11.21
C ASP A 100 -0.71 -17.30 -10.43
N TYR A 101 -1.61 -16.91 -9.52
CA TYR A 101 -1.33 -15.85 -8.56
C TYR A 101 -0.24 -16.33 -7.61
N ALA A 102 0.79 -15.52 -7.46
CA ALA A 102 1.87 -15.82 -6.53
C ALA A 102 1.37 -15.65 -5.09
N PHE A 103 1.97 -16.39 -4.15
CA PHE A 103 1.66 -16.26 -2.72
C PHE A 103 1.83 -14.81 -2.22
N THR A 104 2.77 -14.08 -2.81
CA THR A 104 3.06 -12.67 -2.55
C THR A 104 1.96 -11.70 -2.99
N ALA A 105 0.95 -12.13 -3.76
CA ALA A 105 -0.24 -11.33 -4.02
C ALA A 105 -1.01 -10.99 -2.72
N VAL A 106 -0.91 -11.83 -1.69
CA VAL A 106 -1.50 -11.60 -0.36
C VAL A 106 -0.92 -10.35 0.32
N LEU A 107 0.26 -9.89 -0.10
CA LEU A 107 0.91 -8.70 0.47
C LEU A 107 0.07 -7.43 0.30
N HIS A 108 -0.69 -7.27 -0.78
CA HIS A 108 -1.58 -6.12 -0.95
C HIS A 108 -2.70 -6.09 0.11
N PHE A 109 -3.27 -7.24 0.46
CA PHE A 109 -4.21 -7.32 1.57
C PHE A 109 -3.57 -6.96 2.91
N ILE A 110 -2.30 -7.33 3.10
CA ILE A 110 -1.53 -6.96 4.30
C ILE A 110 -1.24 -5.45 4.34
N ILE A 111 -0.94 -4.83 3.19
CA ILE A 111 -0.76 -3.38 3.07
C ILE A 111 -2.05 -2.66 3.48
N ILE A 112 -3.19 -3.04 2.91
CA ILE A 112 -4.49 -2.42 3.22
C ILE A 112 -4.82 -2.56 4.71
N THR A 113 -4.66 -3.76 5.28
CA THR A 113 -4.94 -3.99 6.69
C THR A 113 -4.01 -3.20 7.60
N ALA A 114 -2.72 -3.10 7.29
CA ALA A 114 -1.78 -2.28 8.03
C ALA A 114 -2.17 -0.78 7.97
N VAL A 115 -2.52 -0.25 6.80
CA VAL A 115 -2.96 1.15 6.66
C VAL A 115 -4.28 1.40 7.39
N LEU A 116 -5.22 0.45 7.39
CA LEU A 116 -6.46 0.55 8.17
C LEU A 116 -6.20 0.58 9.67
N LEU A 117 -5.29 -0.26 10.18
CA LEU A 117 -4.91 -0.26 11.60
C LEU A 117 -4.23 1.06 11.99
N ALA A 118 -3.38 1.60 11.11
CA ALA A 118 -2.81 2.94 11.29
C ALA A 118 -3.90 4.01 11.36
N ALA A 119 -4.83 4.03 10.41
CA ALA A 119 -5.93 4.99 10.36
C ALA A 119 -6.81 4.95 11.62
N ARG A 120 -7.13 3.74 12.11
CA ARG A 120 -7.88 3.57 13.37
C ARG A 120 -7.13 4.15 14.56
N GLY A 121 -5.81 3.94 14.63
CA GLY A 121 -4.94 4.53 15.64
C GLY A 121 -4.97 6.06 15.61
N ILE A 122 -4.82 6.65 14.42
CA ILE A 122 -4.81 8.11 14.22
C ILE A 122 -6.16 8.72 14.62
N ASN A 123 -7.27 8.10 14.24
CA ASN A 123 -8.60 8.59 14.58
C ASN A 123 -8.87 8.56 16.10
N LYS A 124 -8.43 7.50 16.78
CA LYS A 124 -8.53 7.41 18.25
C LYS A 124 -7.75 8.55 18.90
N ASP A 125 -6.55 8.82 18.41
CA ASP A 125 -5.72 9.90 18.94
C ASP A 125 -6.33 11.29 18.72
N GLU A 126 -6.89 11.53 17.54
CA GLU A 126 -7.55 12.79 17.20
C GLU A 126 -8.74 13.05 18.12
N LYS A 127 -9.55 12.00 18.37
CA LYS A 127 -10.69 12.10 19.30
C LYS A 127 -10.25 12.45 20.72
N LEU A 128 -9.18 11.83 21.23
CA LEU A 128 -8.65 12.12 22.57
C LEU A 128 -8.22 13.59 22.73
N ILE A 129 -7.59 14.18 21.71
CA ILE A 129 -7.18 15.59 21.73
C ILE A 129 -8.42 16.49 21.68
N LYS A 130 -9.38 16.16 20.83
CA LYS A 130 -10.63 16.93 20.72
C LYS A 130 -11.40 16.92 22.03
N ASP A 131 -11.50 15.78 22.70
CA ASP A 131 -12.17 15.66 24.00
C ASP A 131 -11.43 16.43 25.10
N SER A 132 -10.09 16.42 25.12
CA SER A 132 -9.30 17.23 26.06
C SER A 132 -9.50 18.74 25.85
N ASN A 133 -9.62 19.18 24.59
CA ASN A 133 -9.81 20.59 24.26
C ASN A 133 -11.24 21.10 24.56
N ARG A 134 -12.21 20.20 24.80
CA ARG A 134 -13.58 20.55 25.21
C ARG A 134 -13.71 20.82 26.72
N LEU A 135 -12.75 20.37 27.50
CA LEU A 135 -12.73 20.53 28.97
C LEU A 135 -11.92 21.74 29.44
N ARG A 136 -11.26 22.44 28.52
CA ARG A 136 -10.52 23.68 28.76
C ARG A 136 -11.34 24.85 28.24
#